data_AF-A0AA95GXF3-F1
#
_entry.id   AF-A0AA95GXF3-F1
#
_cell.length_a   1.000
_cell.length_b   1.000
_cell.length_c   1.000
_cell.angle_alpha   90.00
_cell.angle_beta   90.00
_cell.angle_gamma   90.00
#
_symmetry.space_group_name_H-M   'P 1'
#
loop_
_entity.id
_entity.type
_entity.pdbx_description
1 polymer ?
#
loop_
_entity_poly.entity_id
_entity_poly.type
_entity_poly.pdbx_seq_one_letter_code
_entity_poly.pdbx_strand_id
1 'polypeptide(L)' 'MANTAAPVSIHQHQDTADIEFHVTYLDSETGRVRREDFHDLTAAERFSSAQLRDENCWAVVDRVTVQHTRRMVA' A
#
# COMPACT_ATOMS: atom_id res chain seq x y z
N MET A 1 29.03 26.02 34.51
CA MET A 1 28.86 25.65 33.10
C MET A 1 28.37 24.21 33.06
N ALA A 2 27.05 23.99 32.99
CA ALA A 2 26.47 22.65 32.94
C ALA A 2 26.31 22.26 31.47
N ASN A 3 27.13 21.33 30.99
CA ASN A 3 27.04 20.81 29.63
C ASN A 3 26.09 19.61 29.63
N THR A 4 24.79 19.88 29.56
CA THR A 4 23.77 18.84 29.38
C THR A 4 23.76 18.43 27.93
N ALA A 5 24.54 17.41 27.58
CA ALA A 5 24.41 16.74 26.29
C ALA A 5 23.02 16.10 26.21
N ALA A 6 22.19 16.60 25.30
CA ALA A 6 20.91 16.00 24.98
C ALA A 6 21.12 14.56 24.47
N PRO A 7 20.26 13.59 24.82
CA PRO A 7 20.34 12.27 24.22
C PRO A 7 20.06 12.39 22.72
N VAL A 8 20.99 11.88 21.92
CA VAL A 8 20.77 11.65 20.49
C VAL A 8 19.57 10.72 20.37
N SER A 9 18.47 11.23 19.80
CA SER A 9 17.35 10.40 19.34
C SER A 9 17.90 9.48 18.25
N ILE A 10 18.32 8.29 18.68
CA ILE A 10 18.46 7.12 17.81
C ILE A 10 17.04 6.91 17.31
N HIS A 11 16.74 7.48 16.13
CA HIS A 11 15.57 7.09 15.38
C HIS A 11 15.78 5.61 15.09
N GLN A 12 15.19 4.78 15.96
CA GLN A 12 14.94 3.39 15.68
C GLN A 12 14.34 3.39 14.29
N HIS A 13 15.11 2.88 13.32
CA HIS A 13 14.58 2.37 12.08
C HIS A 13 13.54 1.35 12.49
N GLN A 14 12.31 1.82 12.71
CA GLN A 14 11.16 0.95 12.73
C GLN A 14 11.17 0.33 11.35
N ASP A 15 11.32 -0.99 11.29
CA ASP A 15 10.71 -1.80 10.26
C ASP A 15 9.20 -1.49 10.29
N THR A 16 8.82 -0.30 9.83
CA THR A 16 7.46 0.04 9.46
C THR A 16 7.21 -0.82 8.24
N ALA A 17 6.64 -1.99 8.49
CA ALA A 17 6.08 -2.81 7.44
C ALA A 17 5.14 -1.91 6.65
N ASP A 18 5.49 -1.63 5.40
CA ASP A 18 4.72 -0.70 4.58
C ASP A 18 3.42 -1.40 4.19
N ILE A 19 2.30 -0.71 4.34
CA ILE A 19 1.00 -1.30 4.00
C ILE A 19 0.66 -0.85 2.59
N GLU A 20 0.51 -1.81 1.71
CA GLU A 20 0.01 -1.60 0.36
C GLU A 20 -1.39 -2.19 0.22
N PHE A 21 -2.14 -1.63 -0.72
CA PHE A 21 -3.49 -2.05 -1.07
C PHE A 21 -3.50 -2.40 -2.55
N HIS A 22 -3.72 -3.67 -2.88
CA HIS A 22 -3.79 -4.14 -4.25
C HIS A 22 -5.25 -4.31 -4.63
N VAL A 23 -5.69 -3.62 -5.68
CA VAL A 23 -7.05 -3.76 -6.20
C VAL A 23 -7.04 -4.66 -7.42
N THR A 24 -7.69 -5.82 -7.33
CA THR A 24 -7.92 -6.71 -8.47
C THR A 24 -9.36 -6.54 -8.95
N TYR A 25 -9.58 -6.27 -10.23
CA TYR A 25 -10.91 -5.94 -10.76
C TYR A 25 -11.13 -6.49 -12.18
N LEU A 26 -12.41 -6.64 -12.55
CA LEU A 26 -12.81 -6.89 -13.94
C LEU A 26 -12.91 -5.56 -14.70
N ASP A 27 -12.01 -5.35 -15.65
CA ASP A 27 -12.07 -4.24 -16.60
C ASP A 27 -13.21 -4.52 -17.59
N SER A 28 -14.31 -3.77 -17.44
CA SER A 28 -15.53 -3.95 -18.25
C SER A 28 -15.34 -3.57 -19.72
N GLU A 29 -14.35 -2.74 -20.04
CA GLU A 29 -14.11 -2.27 -21.41
C GLU A 29 -13.36 -3.33 -22.21
N THR A 30 -12.46 -4.06 -21.57
CA THR A 30 -11.64 -5.09 -22.21
C THR A 30 -12.06 -6.52 -21.89
N GLY A 31 -12.92 -6.71 -20.87
CA GLY A 31 -13.33 -8.00 -20.34
C GLY A 31 -12.21 -8.76 -19.62
N ARG A 32 -11.16 -8.06 -19.18
CA ARG A 32 -9.96 -8.67 -18.59
C ARG A 32 -9.86 -8.38 -17.10
N VAL A 33 -9.25 -9.30 -16.36
CA VAL A 33 -8.88 -9.06 -14.97
C VAL A 33 -7.59 -8.25 -14.95
N ARG A 34 -7.59 -7.15 -14.18
CA ARG A 34 -6.44 -6.26 -13.99
C ARG A 34 -6.15 -6.07 -12.50
N ARG A 35 -4.95 -5.55 -12.21
CA ARG A 35 -4.50 -5.20 -10.87
C ARG A 35 -3.86 -3.82 -10.87
N GLU A 36 -4.19 -3.02 -9.88
CA GLU A 36 -3.54 -1.73 -9.60
C GLU A 36 -3.19 -1.65 -8.11
N ASP A 37 -2.06 -1.03 -7.79
CA ASP A 37 -1.51 -0.97 -6.43
C ASP A 37 -1.61 0.45 -5.87
N PHE A 38 -1.91 0.56 -4.58
CA PHE A 38 -2.12 1.82 -3.86
C PHE A 38 -1.42 1.78 -2.50
N HIS A 39 -0.99 2.94 -2.00
CA HIS A 39 -0.46 3.08 -0.64
C HIS A 39 -1.50 3.64 0.35
N ASP A 40 -2.72 3.95 -0.11
CA ASP A 40 -3.81 4.49 0.70
C ASP A 40 -5.10 3.68 0.50
N LEU A 41 -5.72 3.29 1.62
CA LEU A 41 -6.96 2.50 1.59
C LEU A 41 -8.10 3.28 0.95
N THR A 42 -8.22 4.57 1.27
CA THR A 42 -9.33 5.39 0.77
C THR A 42 -9.28 5.52 -0.75
N ALA A 43 -8.07 5.69 -1.31
CA ALA A 43 -7.84 5.70 -2.75
C ALA A 43 -8.21 4.34 -3.38
N ALA A 44 -7.77 3.23 -2.79
CA ALA A 44 -8.08 1.88 -3.28
C ALA A 44 -9.59 1.57 -3.27
N GLU A 45 -10.30 1.95 -2.20
CA GLU A 45 -11.77 1.77 -2.09
C GLU A 45 -12.53 2.63 -3.09
N ARG A 46 -12.11 3.90 -3.28
CA ARG A 46 -12.69 4.79 -4.29
C ARG A 46 -12.50 4.24 -5.69
N PHE A 47 -11.29 3.76 -6.01
CA PHE A 47 -11.02 3.13 -7.30
C PHE A 47 -11.88 1.88 -7.49
N SER A 48 -11.96 1.01 -6.47
CA SER A 48 -12.77 -0.21 -6.51
C SER A 48 -14.24 0.08 -6.77
N SER A 49 -14.78 1.07 -6.07
CA SER A 49 -16.17 1.51 -6.24
C SER A 49 -16.43 2.04 -7.66
N ALA A 50 -15.45 2.72 -8.25
CA ALA A 50 -15.55 3.21 -9.62
C ALA A 50 -15.55 2.10 -10.70
N GLN A 51 -15.03 0.90 -10.37
CA GLN A 51 -15.04 -0.24 -11.29
C GLN A 51 -16.38 -1.00 -11.31
N LEU A 52 -17.26 -0.77 -10.33
CA LEU A 52 -18.57 -1.44 -10.22
C LEU A 52 -19.62 -0.78 -11.14
N ARG A 53 -19.39 -0.83 -12.46
CA ARG A 53 -20.20 -0.13 -13.47
C ARG A 53 -21.44 -0.91 -13.92
N ASP A 54 -21.45 -2.22 -13.69
CA ASP A 54 -22.47 -3.16 -14.14
C ASP A 54 -22.64 -4.28 -13.09
N GLU A 55 -23.75 -5.00 -13.12
CA GLU A 55 -24.03 -6.12 -12.21
C GLU A 55 -23.00 -7.26 -12.29
N ASN A 56 -22.32 -7.37 -13.43
CA ASN A 56 -21.28 -8.37 -13.65
C ASN A 56 -19.87 -7.91 -13.24
N CYS A 57 -19.70 -6.62 -12.93
CA CYS A 57 -18.40 -6.07 -12.54
C CYS A 57 -18.10 -6.36 -11.07
N TRP A 58 -16.82 -6.57 -10.78
CA TRP A 58 -16.34 -6.79 -9.42
C TRP A 58 -14.96 -6.18 -9.23
N ALA A 59 -14.66 -5.82 -7.99
CA ALA A 59 -13.35 -5.37 -7.53
C ALA A 59 -13.10 -5.89 -6.12
N VAL A 60 -11.86 -6.34 -5.87
CA VAL A 60 -11.39 -6.87 -4.58
C VAL A 60 -10.21 -6.03 -4.13
N VAL A 61 -10.25 -5.56 -2.89
CA VAL A 61 -9.15 -4.82 -2.25
C VAL A 61 -8.43 -5.74 -1.29
N ASP A 62 -7.18 -6.06 -1.60
CA ASP A 62 -6.30 -6.82 -0.73
C ASP A 62 -5.39 -5.86 0.05
N ARG A 63 -5.37 -5.99 1.38
CA ARG A 63 -4.40 -5.28 2.24
C ARG A 63 -3.17 -6.15 2.43
N VAL A 64 -2.02 -5.68 1.93
CA VAL A 64 -0.75 -6.40 1.94
C VAL A 64 0.24 -5.69 2.84
N THR A 65 0.96 -6.47 3.65
CA THR A 65 2.06 -5.96 4.47
C THR A 65 3.38 -6.26 3.76
N VAL A 66 4.07 -5.22 3.29
CA VAL A 66 5.31 -5.31 2.55
C VAL A 66 6.48 -5.12 3.49
N GLN A 67 7.33 -6.14 3.60
CA GLN A 67 8.62 -6.00 4.27
C GLN A 67 9.65 -5.54 3.22
N HIS A 68 10.06 -4.28 3.32
CA HIS A 68 11.20 -3.76 2.55
C HIS A 68 12.48 -4.44 3.05
N THR A 69 12.78 -5.62 2.51
CA THR A 69 14.10 -6.22 2.72
C THR A 69 15.11 -5.35 1.99
N ARG A 70 15.75 -4.43 2.72
CA ARG A 70 16.91 -3.69 2.21
C ARG A 70 18.03 -4.70 2.00
N ARG A 71 18.12 -5.23 0.78
CA ARG A 71 19.24 -6.10 0.38
C ARG A 71 20.49 -5.22 0.34
N MET A 72 21.26 -5.21 1.42
CA MET A 72 22.63 -4.69 1.39
C MET A 72 23.44 -5.65 0.53
N VAL A 73 23.79 -5.21 -0.69
CA VAL A 73 24.80 -5.88 -1.50
C VAL A 73 26.15 -5.50 -0.91
N ALA A 74 26.89 -6.51 -0.44
CA ALA A 74 28.24 -6.38 0.11
C ALA A 74 29.29 -6.19 -1.00
#